data_AF-A0A0Q7WNG4-F1
#
_entry.id   AF-A0A0Q7WNG4-F1
#
_cell.length_a   1.000
_cell.length_b   1.000
_cell.length_c   1.000
_cell.angle_alpha   90.00
_cell.angle_beta   90.00
_cell.angle_gamma   90.00
#
_symmetry.space_group_name_H-M   'P 1'
#
loop_
_entity.id
_entity.type
_entity.pdbx_description
1 polymer ?
#
loop_
_entity_poly.entity_id
_entity_poly.type
_entity_poly.pdbx_seq_one_letter_code
_entity_poly.pdbx_strand_id
1 'polypeptide(L)'
;MNIRTILSLIIAATIPAGAAKAGIADGTLPAGSYRCEVYLLGAFLTLGDIHIKGSVYSGPSYFGAGGQGYNYQISPNGEISWLGPLGGFTSGGNSVSLTQITADTEPNASFDIIMRQADGAFTASTCTKRQTPSVP
;
A
#
# COMPACT_ATOMS: atom_id res chain seq x y z
N MET A 1 -0.32 -64.66 20.94
CA MET A 1 -0.57 -63.74 19.80
C MET A 1 -0.52 -62.33 20.37
N ASN A 2 0.61 -61.65 20.21
CA ASN A 2 0.96 -60.45 20.97
C ASN A 2 0.56 -59.21 20.17
N ILE A 3 -0.45 -58.47 20.62
CA ILE A 3 -0.84 -57.17 20.07
C ILE A 3 0.15 -56.12 20.57
N ARG A 4 0.94 -55.57 19.65
CA ARG A 4 1.81 -54.41 19.88
C ARG A 4 1.03 -53.17 19.45
N THR A 5 0.46 -52.46 20.41
CA THR A 5 -0.24 -51.18 20.17
C THR A 5 0.79 -50.06 20.13
N ILE A 6 1.10 -49.54 18.94
CA ILE A 6 1.94 -48.35 18.76
C ILE A 6 1.01 -47.12 18.81
N LEU A 7 1.07 -46.37 19.90
CA LEU A 7 0.34 -45.12 20.07
C LEU A 7 1.16 -43.98 19.42
N SER A 8 0.77 -43.55 18.22
CA SER A 8 1.40 -42.41 17.53
C SER A 8 0.72 -41.11 17.98
N LEU A 9 1.43 -40.27 18.75
CA LEU A 9 0.99 -38.95 19.19
C LEU A 9 1.27 -37.94 18.07
N ILE A 10 0.26 -37.59 17.26
CA ILE A 10 0.36 -36.50 16.28
C ILE A 10 0.16 -35.17 17.01
N ILE A 11 1.24 -34.44 17.27
CA ILE A 11 1.18 -33.06 17.76
C ILE A 11 0.89 -32.17 16.56
N ALA A 12 -0.37 -31.75 16.43
CA ALA A 12 -0.76 -30.69 15.49
C ALA A 12 -0.30 -29.34 16.07
N ALA A 13 0.85 -28.85 15.62
CA ALA A 13 1.28 -27.48 15.88
C ALA A 13 0.37 -26.53 15.09
N THR A 14 -0.62 -25.94 15.75
CA THR A 14 -1.37 -24.79 15.22
C THR A 14 -0.44 -23.59 15.21
N ILE A 15 0.20 -23.33 14.07
CA ILE A 15 0.88 -22.04 13.84
C ILE A 15 -0.23 -20.99 13.80
N PRO A 16 -0.28 -20.01 14.72
CA PRO A 16 -1.13 -18.84 14.50
C PRO A 16 -0.59 -18.17 13.25
N ALA A 17 -1.31 -18.28 12.14
CA ALA A 17 -1.13 -17.38 11.02
C ALA A 17 -1.29 -15.97 11.60
N GLY A 18 -0.17 -15.24 11.68
CA GLY A 18 -0.16 -13.87 12.13
C GLY A 18 -1.05 -13.05 11.20
N ALA A 19 -2.31 -12.90 11.59
CA ALA A 19 -3.20 -11.91 11.04
C ALA A 19 -2.69 -10.56 11.55
N ALA A 20 -1.61 -10.06 10.94
CA ALA A 20 -1.39 -8.63 10.86
C ALA A 20 -2.49 -8.08 9.95
N LYS A 21 -3.72 -8.06 10.46
CA LYS A 21 -4.75 -7.18 9.91
C LYS A 21 -4.26 -5.78 10.25
N ALA A 22 -3.67 -5.12 9.26
CA ALA A 22 -3.78 -3.69 9.18
C ALA A 22 -5.25 -3.35 9.51
N GLY A 23 -5.45 -2.68 10.66
CA GLY A 23 -6.68 -1.99 11.04
C GLY A 23 -7.12 -0.96 9.99
N ILE A 24 -7.60 -1.46 8.85
CA ILE A 24 -8.48 -0.77 7.92
C ILE A 24 -9.87 -0.74 8.59
N ALA A 25 -10.00 -0.12 9.76
CA ALA A 25 -11.21 -0.21 10.57
C ALA A 25 -12.45 0.31 9.80
N ASP A 26 -12.24 1.19 8.82
CA ASP A 26 -13.30 1.89 8.09
C ASP A 26 -13.20 1.79 6.55
N GLY A 27 -12.34 0.91 6.00
CA GLY A 27 -12.21 0.77 4.54
C GLY A 27 -11.46 1.91 3.84
N THR A 28 -10.88 2.84 4.59
CA THR A 28 -10.18 4.02 4.05
C THR A 28 -8.81 4.21 4.68
N LEU A 29 -7.88 4.78 3.92
CA LEU A 29 -6.61 5.28 4.43
C LEU A 29 -6.83 6.53 5.29
N PRO A 30 -5.98 6.76 6.32
CA PRO A 30 -6.00 8.02 7.03
C PRO A 30 -5.88 9.24 6.12
N ALA A 31 -6.66 10.28 6.38
CA ALA A 31 -6.63 11.49 5.56
C ALA A 31 -5.26 12.20 5.68
N GLY A 32 -4.74 12.68 4.55
CA GLY A 32 -3.46 13.38 4.50
C GLY A 32 -2.76 13.31 3.15
N SER A 33 -1.53 13.81 3.12
CA SER A 33 -0.68 13.77 1.93
C SER A 33 0.34 12.66 2.08
N TYR A 34 0.41 11.76 1.11
CA TYR A 34 1.35 10.64 1.05
C TYR A 34 2.43 10.96 0.03
N ARG A 35 3.66 11.15 0.50
CA ARG A 35 4.83 11.37 -0.35
C ARG A 35 5.25 10.03 -0.92
N CYS A 36 5.16 9.89 -2.24
CA CYS A 36 5.61 8.70 -2.96
C CYS A 36 7.06 8.83 -3.38
N GLU A 37 7.88 7.84 -3.05
CA GLU A 37 9.31 7.82 -3.34
C GLU A 37 9.72 6.46 -3.90
N VAL A 38 10.64 6.50 -4.86
CA VAL A 38 11.25 5.31 -5.48
C VAL A 38 12.75 5.35 -5.19
N TYR A 39 13.33 4.21 -4.84
CA TYR A 39 14.78 4.09 -4.69
C TYR A 39 15.41 3.70 -6.04
N LEU A 40 16.17 4.61 -6.63
CA LEU A 40 16.85 4.40 -7.90
C LEU A 40 18.27 4.96 -7.82
N LEU A 41 19.24 4.18 -8.31
CA LEU A 41 20.64 4.60 -8.48
C LEU A 41 21.30 5.16 -7.20
N GLY A 42 20.92 4.64 -6.03
CA GLY A 42 21.50 5.07 -4.75
C GLY A 42 20.80 6.26 -4.09
N ALA A 43 19.68 6.74 -4.65
CA ALA A 43 18.93 7.86 -4.10
C ALA A 43 17.41 7.61 -4.09
N PHE A 44 16.71 8.27 -3.16
CA PHE A 44 15.25 8.34 -3.18
C PHE A 44 14.81 9.50 -4.07
N LEU A 45 14.02 9.17 -5.09
CA LEU A 45 13.42 10.15 -5.99
C LEU A 45 11.95 10.30 -5.64
N THR A 46 11.49 11.53 -5.51
CA THR A 46 10.06 11.80 -5.30
C THR A 46 9.28 11.63 -6.61
N LEU A 47 8.14 10.96 -6.49
CA LEU A 47 7.13 10.81 -7.54
C LEU A 47 5.94 11.77 -7.35
N GLY A 48 6.08 12.71 -6.42
CA GLY A 48 5.00 13.60 -5.97
C GLY A 48 4.20 13.04 -4.80
N ASP A 49 3.10 13.73 -4.51
CA ASP A 49 2.24 13.44 -3.36
C ASP A 49 0.84 13.00 -3.78
N ILE A 50 0.33 11.93 -3.18
CA ILE A 50 -1.07 11.50 -3.26
C ILE A 50 -1.82 12.08 -2.07
N HIS A 51 -2.93 12.78 -2.30
CA HIS A 51 -3.76 13.30 -1.22
C HIS A 51 -4.99 12.42 -1.03
N ILE A 52 -5.21 11.97 0.21
CA ILE A 52 -6.34 11.14 0.62
C ILE A 52 -7.33 11.95 1.45
N LYS A 53 -8.61 11.85 1.11
CA LYS A 53 -9.73 12.38 1.90
C LYS A 53 -10.93 11.43 1.81
N GLY A 54 -11.16 10.64 2.86
CA GLY A 54 -12.17 9.58 2.83
C GLY A 54 -11.83 8.54 1.76
N SER A 55 -12.79 8.18 0.92
CA SER A 55 -12.61 7.26 -0.21
C SER A 55 -12.12 7.92 -1.50
N VAL A 56 -11.72 9.20 -1.44
CA VAL A 56 -11.25 9.96 -2.60
C VAL A 56 -9.74 10.20 -2.49
N TYR A 57 -9.05 10.04 -3.62
CA TYR A 57 -7.66 10.41 -3.80
C TYR A 57 -7.47 11.45 -4.91
N SER A 58 -6.35 12.17 -4.89
CA SER A 58 -5.88 12.99 -6.01
C SER A 58 -4.35 12.93 -6.09
N GLY A 59 -3.80 13.22 -7.27
CA GLY A 59 -2.36 13.12 -7.55
C GLY A 59 -1.95 11.73 -8.08
N PRO A 60 -0.66 11.36 -8.00
CA PRO A 60 0.47 12.13 -7.47
C PRO A 60 0.67 13.50 -8.12
N SER A 61 1.04 14.51 -7.34
CA SER A 61 1.40 15.85 -7.86
C SER A 61 2.71 16.38 -7.25
N TYR A 62 3.52 17.08 -8.05
CA TYR A 62 4.81 17.63 -7.59
C TYR A 62 4.69 19.00 -6.91
N PHE A 63 3.68 19.80 -7.26
CA PHE A 63 3.56 21.21 -6.85
C PHE A 63 2.22 21.56 -6.20
N GLY A 64 1.55 20.59 -5.57
CA GLY A 64 0.37 20.83 -4.72
C GLY A 64 -0.91 21.28 -5.45
N ALA A 65 -0.90 21.35 -6.78
CA ALA A 65 -2.13 21.46 -7.55
C ALA A 65 -2.85 20.11 -7.49
N GLY A 66 -3.74 19.96 -6.52
CA GLY A 66 -4.63 18.80 -6.40
C GLY A 66 -5.40 18.64 -7.70
N GLY A 67 -5.05 17.60 -8.46
CA GLY A 67 -5.77 17.24 -9.67
C GLY A 67 -7.21 16.84 -9.36
N GLN A 68 -7.96 16.49 -10.42
CA GLN A 68 -9.28 15.88 -10.27
C GLN A 68 -9.23 14.71 -9.26
N GLY A 69 -10.22 14.67 -8.36
CA GLY A 69 -10.35 13.60 -7.38
C GLY A 69 -11.00 12.36 -8.00
N TYR A 70 -10.51 11.18 -7.61
CA TYR A 70 -11.05 9.89 -8.02
C TYR A 70 -11.29 9.00 -6.80
N ASN A 71 -12.20 8.04 -6.92
CA ASN A 71 -12.43 7.09 -5.84
C ASN A 71 -11.33 6.02 -5.80
N TYR A 72 -11.10 5.46 -4.62
CA TYR A 72 -10.35 4.23 -4.46
C TYR A 72 -11.11 3.28 -3.52
N GLN A 73 -10.73 2.01 -3.54
CA GLN A 73 -11.28 0.98 -2.66
C GLN A 73 -10.16 0.19 -2.00
N ILE A 74 -10.40 -0.27 -0.79
CA ILE A 74 -9.48 -1.17 -0.08
C ILE A 74 -10.17 -2.51 0.08
N SER A 75 -9.54 -3.56 -0.42
CA SER A 75 -10.00 -4.94 -0.25
C SER A 75 -9.72 -5.43 1.18
N PRO A 76 -10.40 -6.49 1.67
CA PRO A 76 -10.14 -7.05 3.00
C PRO A 76 -8.69 -7.51 3.25
N ASN A 77 -7.89 -7.71 2.20
CA ASN A 77 -6.46 -8.04 2.28
C ASN A 77 -5.53 -6.80 2.34
N GLY A 78 -6.08 -5.58 2.30
CA GLY A 78 -5.30 -4.34 2.27
C GLY A 78 -4.78 -3.94 0.89
N GLU A 79 -5.25 -4.57 -0.18
CA GLU A 79 -4.98 -4.14 -1.55
C GLU A 79 -5.81 -2.90 -1.89
N ILE A 80 -5.16 -1.90 -2.50
CA ILE A 80 -5.80 -0.65 -2.91
C ILE A 80 -6.10 -0.70 -4.42
N SER A 81 -7.38 -0.57 -4.76
CA SER A 81 -7.84 -0.39 -6.14
C SER A 81 -8.11 1.09 -6.43
N TRP A 82 -7.36 1.66 -7.37
CA TRP A 82 -7.54 3.04 -7.82
C TRP A 82 -8.59 3.10 -8.94
N LEU A 83 -9.72 3.79 -8.72
CA LEU A 83 -10.85 3.85 -9.67
C LEU A 83 -10.74 5.06 -10.63
N GLY A 84 -9.50 5.43 -10.94
CA GLY A 84 -9.16 6.54 -11.81
C GLY A 84 -7.69 6.46 -12.23
N PRO A 85 -7.22 7.43 -13.04
CA PRO A 85 -5.81 7.54 -13.34
C PRO A 85 -5.01 7.85 -12.06
N LEU A 86 -3.88 7.18 -11.92
CA LEU A 86 -2.88 7.46 -10.91
C LEU A 86 -1.67 8.07 -11.62
N GLY A 87 -1.54 9.39 -11.57
CA GLY A 87 -0.54 10.14 -12.34
C GLY A 87 0.89 9.60 -12.16
N GLY A 88 1.69 9.59 -13.23
CA GLY A 88 3.03 8.98 -13.23
C GLY A 88 3.02 7.45 -13.28
N PHE A 89 2.16 6.81 -12.48
CA PHE A 89 2.03 5.36 -12.36
C PHE A 89 1.22 4.71 -13.49
N THR A 90 0.34 5.47 -14.13
CA THR A 90 -0.56 5.01 -15.22
C THR A 90 -0.41 5.81 -16.51
N SER A 91 0.67 6.58 -16.64
CA SER A 91 0.99 7.40 -17.82
C SER A 91 2.13 6.81 -18.64
N GLY A 92 2.22 7.14 -19.93
CA GLY A 92 3.36 6.75 -20.77
C GLY A 92 3.50 5.25 -21.04
N GLY A 93 2.39 4.49 -20.93
CA GLY A 93 2.39 3.03 -21.06
C GLY A 93 2.63 2.27 -19.74
N ASN A 94 2.84 2.99 -18.64
CA ASN A 94 2.91 2.38 -17.32
C ASN A 94 1.55 1.89 -16.83
N SER A 95 1.56 0.90 -15.95
CA SER A 95 0.37 0.40 -15.26
C SER A 95 0.69 0.04 -13.82
N VAL A 96 -0.31 0.17 -12.95
CA VAL A 96 -0.23 -0.36 -11.58
C VAL A 96 -0.48 -1.87 -11.63
N SER A 97 0.47 -2.65 -11.13
CA SER A 97 0.33 -4.11 -11.00
C SER A 97 -0.20 -4.52 -9.63
N LEU A 98 0.20 -3.80 -8.58
CA LEU A 98 -0.30 -4.01 -7.21
C LEU A 98 -0.17 -2.70 -6.44
N THR A 99 -1.12 -2.41 -5.56
CA THR A 99 -0.91 -1.46 -4.48
C THR A 99 -1.33 -2.10 -3.17
N GLN A 100 -0.45 -2.09 -2.18
CA GLN A 100 -0.66 -2.80 -0.92
C GLN A 100 -0.36 -1.88 0.27
N ILE A 101 -1.24 -1.89 1.26
CA ILE A 101 -0.99 -1.21 2.54
C ILE A 101 0.15 -1.91 3.27
N THR A 102 1.13 -1.11 3.68
CA THR A 102 2.35 -1.57 4.38
C THR A 102 2.29 -1.20 5.86
N ALA A 103 1.75 -0.02 6.17
CA ALA A 103 1.40 0.40 7.52
C ALA A 103 0.14 1.29 7.47
N ASP A 104 -0.72 1.19 8.46
CA ASP A 104 -2.02 1.86 8.46
C ASP A 104 -2.30 2.66 9.74
N THR A 105 -1.37 2.62 10.67
CA THR A 105 -1.43 3.38 11.90
C THR A 105 -0.78 4.74 11.73
N GLU A 106 -1.46 5.78 12.21
CA GLU A 106 -0.86 7.10 12.35
C GLU A 106 0.33 7.09 13.32
N PRO A 107 1.34 7.95 13.11
CA PRO A 107 1.50 8.89 11.99
C PRO A 107 2.17 8.29 10.75
N ASN A 108 2.50 7.00 10.78
CA ASN A 108 3.39 6.34 9.82
C ASN A 108 2.65 5.54 8.76
N ALA A 109 1.39 5.89 8.48
CA ALA A 109 0.60 5.19 7.47
C ALA A 109 1.33 5.23 6.11
N SER A 110 1.45 4.08 5.46
CA SER A 110 2.15 3.91 4.21
C SER A 110 1.58 2.77 3.38
N PHE A 111 1.82 2.84 2.07
CA PHE A 111 1.49 1.78 1.13
C PHE A 111 2.53 1.75 0.02
N ASP A 112 2.73 0.57 -0.56
CA ASP A 112 3.64 0.36 -1.67
C ASP A 112 2.85 0.25 -2.98
N ILE A 113 3.37 0.88 -4.04
CA ILE A 113 2.87 0.74 -5.41
C ILE A 113 3.91 -0.02 -6.22
N ILE A 114 3.51 -1.17 -6.76
CA ILE A 114 4.27 -1.91 -7.77
C ILE A 114 3.77 -1.50 -9.15
N MET A 115 4.61 -0.80 -9.89
CA MET A 115 4.33 -0.34 -11.24
C MET A 115 5.04 -1.22 -12.26
N ARG A 116 4.31 -1.65 -13.29
CA ARG A 116 4.87 -2.22 -14.52
C ARG A 116 5.08 -1.09 -15.52
N GLN A 117 6.31 -0.95 -15.97
CA GLN A 117 6.72 0.02 -16.97
C GLN A 117 6.35 -0.43 -18.38
N ALA A 118 6.38 0.52 -19.33
CA ALA A 118 6.07 0.25 -20.73
C ALA A 118 6.99 -0.82 -21.36
N ASP A 119 8.25 -0.92 -20.93
CA ASP A 119 9.21 -1.95 -21.37
C ASP A 119 9.00 -3.31 -20.66
N GLY A 120 8.08 -3.37 -19.70
CA GLY A 120 7.75 -4.55 -18.91
C GLY A 120 8.57 -4.73 -17.64
N ALA A 121 9.51 -3.84 -17.33
CA ALA A 121 10.20 -3.83 -16.04
C ALA A 121 9.24 -3.46 -14.89
N PHE A 122 9.59 -3.86 -13.68
CA PHE A 122 8.84 -3.53 -12.48
C PHE A 122 9.62 -2.57 -11.59
N THR A 123 8.91 -1.64 -10.98
CA THR A 123 9.44 -0.74 -9.95
C THR A 123 8.52 -0.70 -8.75
N ALA A 124 9.10 -0.54 -7.57
CA ALA A 124 8.39 -0.42 -6.32
C ALA A 124 8.59 1.00 -5.77
N SER A 125 7.51 1.66 -5.40
CA SER A 125 7.55 2.97 -4.74
C SER A 125 6.81 2.88 -3.42
N THR A 126 7.33 3.51 -2.39
CA THR A 126 6.66 3.62 -1.08
C THR A 126 6.06 5.01 -0.95
N CYS A 127 4.77 5.05 -0.62
CA CYS A 127 4.04 6.28 -0.35
C CYS A 127 3.81 6.39 1.16
N THR A 128 4.49 7.32 1.81
CA THR A 128 4.44 7.51 3.27
C THR A 128 3.69 8.78 3.61
N LYS A 129 2.76 8.69 4.58
CA LYS A 129 2.02 9.86 5.06
C LYS A 129 3.00 10.91 5.60
N ARG A 130 2.85 12.13 5.12
CA ARG A 130 3.56 13.29 5.67
C ARG A 130 3.01 13.60 7.04
N GLN A 131 3.91 13.74 8.00
CA GLN A 131 3.58 14.34 9.28
C GLN A 131 3.19 15.80 9.04
N THR A 132 1.97 16.16 9.42
CA THR A 132 1.61 17.57 9.55
C THR A 132 2.46 18.13 10.68
N PRO A 133 3.18 19.26 10.50
CA PRO A 133 3.87 19.89 11.62
C PRO A 133 2.88 20.13 12.75
N SER A 134 3.13 19.59 13.93
CA SER A 134 2.41 19.98 15.13
C SER A 134 2.67 21.48 15.35
N VAL A 135 1.63 22.30 15.25
CA VAL A 135 1.70 23.69 15.70
C VAL A 135 1.97 23.64 17.21
N PRO A 136 3.08 24.21 17.72
CA PRO A 136 3.34 24.27 19.15
C PRO A 136 2.32 25.14 19.91
#